data_AF-A0A497I1Z5-F1
#
_entry.id   AF-A0A497I1Z5-F1
#
_cell.length_a   1.000
_cell.length_b   1.000
_cell.length_c   1.000
_cell.angle_alpha   90.00
_cell.angle_beta   90.00
_cell.angle_gamma   90.00
#
_symmetry.space_group_name_H-M   'P 1'
#
loop_
_entity.id
_entity.type
_entity.pdbx_description
1 polymer ?
#
loop_
_entity_poly.entity_id
_entity_poly.type
_entity_poly.pdbx_seq_one_letter_code
_entity_poly.pdbx_strand_id
1 'polypeptide(L)'
;MKLLLIIILFAGTKDPWFAKDKVRHFAVSYVLTRSLIHYRQKKEIAFGITFSLGLIKEVYDKKIKKNFFSYKDLIWDLAGIGLALI
;
A
#
# COMPACT_ATOMS: atom_id res chain seq x y z
N MET A 1 19.85 1.65 -19.22
CA MET A 1 19.87 2.82 -18.31
C MET A 1 18.57 3.04 -17.53
N LYS A 2 17.37 2.96 -18.16
CA LYS A 2 16.07 3.11 -17.45
C LYS A 2 15.80 2.07 -16.35
N LEU A 3 16.23 0.81 -16.55
CA LEU A 3 16.04 -0.27 -15.57
C LEU A 3 16.87 -0.07 -14.29
N LEU A 4 18.08 0.47 -14.42
CA LEU A 4 18.97 0.76 -13.29
C LEU A 4 18.44 1.90 -12.42
N LEU A 5 17.84 2.91 -13.05
CA LEU A 5 17.13 3.98 -12.34
C LEU A 5 15.97 3.45 -11.50
N ILE A 6 15.20 2.49 -12.03
CA ILE A 6 14.10 1.85 -11.31
C ILE A 6 14.62 1.13 -10.06
N ILE A 7 15.68 0.33 -10.18
CA ILE A 7 16.25 -0.43 -9.05
C ILE A 7 16.80 0.51 -7.96
N ILE A 8 17.49 1.58 -8.35
CA ILE A 8 18.03 2.57 -7.41
C ILE A 8 16.92 3.35 -6.72
N LEU A 9 15.76 3.57 -7.37
CA LEU A 9 14.59 4.18 -6.75
C LEU A 9 13.92 3.31 -5.67
N PHE A 10 14.19 1.99 -5.64
CA PHE A 10 13.64 1.04 -4.65
C PHE A 10 14.66 0.58 -3.60
N ALA A 11 15.93 0.94 -3.75
CA ALA A 11 17.00 0.59 -2.81
C ALA A 11 17.01 1.56 -1.61
N GLY A 12 15.95 1.52 -0.80
CA GLY A 12 15.84 2.24 0.47
C GLY A 12 16.33 1.41 1.67
N THR A 13 17.01 2.09 2.59
CA THR A 13 17.48 1.65 3.91
C THR A 13 16.52 0.71 4.64
N LYS A 14 17.05 -0.35 5.29
CA LYS A 14 16.36 -1.29 6.20
C LYS A 14 14.82 -1.18 6.19
N ASP A 15 14.18 -1.82 5.21
CA ASP A 15 12.72 -1.94 5.12
C ASP A 15 12.31 -3.42 5.34
N PRO A 16 12.14 -3.88 6.59
CA PRO A 16 11.84 -5.28 6.88
C PRO A 16 10.42 -5.65 6.43
N TRP A 17 10.26 -6.88 5.96
CA TRP A 17 8.96 -7.43 5.58
C TRP A 17 7.94 -7.48 6.72
N PHE A 18 8.39 -7.53 7.98
CA PHE A 18 7.55 -7.67 9.16
C PHE A 18 7.75 -6.53 10.18
N ALA A 19 7.92 -5.30 9.69
CA ALA A 19 7.96 -4.13 10.57
C ALA A 19 6.56 -3.74 11.07
N LYS A 20 6.49 -3.01 12.19
CA LYS A 20 5.23 -2.45 12.73
C LYS A 20 4.46 -1.63 11.68
N ASP A 21 5.17 -0.98 10.79
CA ASP A 21 4.59 -0.21 9.69
C ASP A 21 3.81 -1.10 8.70
N LYS A 22 4.33 -2.30 8.40
CA LYS A 22 3.69 -3.26 7.50
C LYS A 22 2.35 -3.77 8.03
N VAL A 23 2.30 -3.98 9.35
CA VAL A 23 1.05 -4.33 10.06
C VAL A 23 0.01 -3.22 9.93
N ARG A 24 0.43 -1.95 9.94
CA ARG A 24 -0.49 -0.81 9.75
C ARG A 24 -1.04 -0.76 8.34
N HIS A 25 -0.20 -0.92 7.32
CA HIS A 25 -0.62 -1.01 5.93
C HIS A 25 -1.67 -2.10 5.73
N PHE A 26 -1.38 -3.31 6.21
CA PHE A 26 -2.34 -4.41 6.20
C PHE A 26 -3.66 -4.06 6.91
N ALA A 27 -3.59 -3.61 8.16
CA ALA A 27 -4.77 -3.39 8.98
C ALA A 27 -5.64 -2.24 8.45
N VAL A 28 -5.04 -1.12 8.04
CA VAL A 28 -5.78 0.01 7.47
C VAL A 28 -6.43 -0.40 6.16
N SER A 29 -5.72 -1.09 5.28
CA SER A 29 -6.25 -1.56 4.00
C SER A 29 -7.39 -2.57 4.17
N TYR A 30 -7.28 -3.48 5.15
CA TYR A 30 -8.37 -4.39 5.51
C TYR A 30 -9.60 -3.64 6.01
N VAL A 31 -9.43 -2.77 7.02
CA VAL A 31 -10.55 -2.04 7.64
C VAL A 31 -11.23 -1.12 6.64
N LEU A 32 -10.46 -0.40 5.82
CA LEU A 32 -11.00 0.51 4.82
C LEU A 32 -11.79 -0.24 3.75
N THR A 33 -11.23 -1.33 3.20
CA THR A 33 -11.91 -2.15 2.19
C THR A 33 -13.21 -2.74 2.77
N ARG A 34 -13.16 -3.33 3.98
CA ARG A 34 -14.34 -3.87 4.65
C ARG A 34 -15.40 -2.80 4.90
N SER A 35 -14.99 -1.60 5.31
CA SER A 35 -15.90 -0.49 5.55
C SER A 35 -16.60 -0.06 4.26
N LEU A 36 -15.87 0.09 3.15
CA LEU A 36 -16.45 0.44 1.86
C LEU A 36 -17.49 -0.61 1.40
N ILE A 37 -17.16 -1.89 1.54
CA ILE A 37 -18.10 -2.99 1.22
C ILE A 37 -19.33 -2.95 2.15
N HIS A 38 -19.12 -2.71 3.45
CA HIS A 38 -20.20 -2.57 4.42
C HIS A 38 -21.17 -1.43 4.03
N TYR A 39 -20.63 -0.30 3.57
CA TYR A 39 -21.40 0.82 3.01
C TYR A 39 -21.82 0.62 1.54
N ARG A 40 -22.01 -0.64 1.13
CA ARG A 40 -22.61 -1.06 -0.15
C ARG A 40 -21.81 -0.68 -1.40
N GLN A 41 -20.52 -0.36 -1.28
CA GLN A 41 -19.66 -0.26 -2.46
C GLN A 41 -19.44 -1.64 -3.09
N LYS A 42 -19.34 -1.68 -4.43
CA LYS A 42 -18.93 -2.88 -5.15
C LYS A 42 -17.50 -3.25 -4.75
N LYS A 43 -17.19 -4.55 -4.71
CA LYS A 43 -15.87 -5.07 -4.29
C LYS A 43 -14.74 -4.47 -5.14
N GLU A 44 -14.95 -4.31 -6.44
CA GLU A 44 -13.99 -3.75 -7.39
C GLU A 44 -13.73 -2.26 -7.11
N ILE A 45 -14.77 -1.52 -6.73
CA ILE A 45 -14.67 -0.11 -6.36
C ILE A 45 -13.93 0.02 -5.01
N ALA A 46 -14.27 -0.80 -4.02
CA ALA A 46 -13.60 -0.82 -2.73
C ALA A 46 -12.10 -1.15 -2.86
N PHE A 47 -11.76 -2.13 -3.70
CA PHE A 47 -10.38 -2.44 -4.08
C PHE A 47 -9.70 -1.22 -4.70
N GLY A 48 -10.31 -0.62 -5.74
CA GLY A 48 -9.71 0.49 -6.47
C GLY A 48 -9.44 1.70 -5.60
N ILE A 49 -10.39 2.07 -4.73
CA ILE A 49 -10.24 3.18 -3.78
C ILE A 49 -9.09 2.90 -2.81
N THR A 50 -9.11 1.75 -2.14
CA THR A 50 -8.13 1.43 -1.09
C THR A 50 -6.72 1.32 -1.66
N PHE A 51 -6.56 0.60 -2.78
CA PHE A 51 -5.26 0.46 -3.43
C PHE A 51 -4.71 1.80 -3.93
N SER A 52 -5.57 2.66 -4.51
CA SER A 52 -5.17 3.99 -4.97
C SER A 52 -4.68 4.85 -3.81
N LEU A 53 -5.31 4.78 -2.65
CA LEU A 53 -4.88 5.52 -1.45
C LEU A 53 -3.52 5.03 -0.93
N GLY A 54 -3.29 3.72 -0.90
CA GLY A 54 -1.97 3.15 -0.56
C GLY A 54 -0.88 3.63 -1.53
N LEU A 55 -1.15 3.58 -2.84
CA LEU A 55 -0.22 4.08 -3.85
C LEU A 55 0.06 5.59 -3.71
N ILE A 56 -0.98 6.39 -3.47
CA ILE A 56 -0.84 7.84 -3.24
C ILE A 56 0.01 8.11 -2.00
N LYS A 57 -0.18 7.36 -0.91
CA LYS A 57 0.64 7.47 0.31
C LYS A 57 2.12 7.23 -0.01
N GLU A 58 2.47 6.18 -0.74
CA GLU A 58 3.87 5.89 -1.09
C GLU A 58 4.47 6.97 -2.01
N VAL A 59 3.70 7.50 -2.97
CA VAL A 59 4.12 8.63 -3.79
C VAL A 59 4.32 9.89 -2.93
N TYR A 60 3.43 10.14 -1.97
CA TYR A 60 3.53 11.26 -1.03
C TYR A 60 4.76 11.15 -0.12
N ASP A 61 5.03 9.97 0.43
CA ASP A 61 6.19 9.73 1.28
C ASP A 61 7.49 10.01 0.52
N LYS A 62 7.57 9.58 -0.75
CA LYS A 62 8.72 9.87 -1.62
C LYS A 62 8.85 11.35 -1.98
N LYS A 63 7.79 11.98 -2.46
CA LYS A 63 7.86 13.34 -3.04
C LYS A 63 7.82 14.44 -1.99
N ILE A 64 7.03 14.27 -0.94
CA ILE A 64 6.71 15.33 0.02
C ILE A 64 7.48 15.13 1.32
N LYS A 65 7.42 13.94 1.93
CA LYS A 65 8.17 13.66 3.16
C LYS A 65 9.67 13.43 2.93
N LYS A 66 10.11 13.36 1.66
CA LYS A 66 11.48 12.98 1.27
C LYS A 66 11.93 11.67 1.91
N ASN A 67 10.98 10.77 2.19
CA ASN A 67 11.24 9.41 2.63
C ASN A 67 11.37 8.49 1.39
N PHE A 68 11.52 7.18 1.57
CA PHE A 68 11.55 6.23 0.45
C PHE A 68 10.14 5.73 0.09
N PHE A 69 10.00 5.25 -1.14
CA PHE A 69 8.81 4.52 -1.59
C PHE A 69 9.03 3.03 -1.29
N SER A 70 8.11 2.40 -0.56
CA SER A 70 8.16 0.97 -0.27
C SER A 70 7.16 0.21 -1.13
N TYR A 71 7.67 -0.61 -2.04
CA TYR A 71 6.81 -1.58 -2.72
C TYR A 71 6.27 -2.66 -1.76
N LYS A 72 6.94 -2.89 -0.61
CA LYS A 72 6.51 -3.88 0.37
C LYS A 72 5.25 -3.42 1.10
N ASP A 73 5.13 -2.11 1.35
CA ASP A 73 3.89 -1.53 1.88
C ASP A 73 2.70 -1.80 0.96
N LEU A 74 2.88 -1.65 -0.36
CA LEU A 74 1.84 -1.98 -1.33
C LEU A 74 1.46 -3.48 -1.34
N ILE A 75 2.42 -4.38 -1.11
CA ILE A 75 2.12 -5.82 -0.96
C ILE A 75 1.28 -6.06 0.29
N TRP A 76 1.58 -5.39 1.40
CA TRP A 76 0.78 -5.50 2.62
C TRP A 76 -0.61 -4.86 2.49
N ASP A 77 -0.72 -3.77 1.73
CA ASP A 77 -2.02 -3.20 1.36
C ASP A 77 -2.85 -4.21 0.55
N LEU A 78 -2.26 -4.85 -0.46
CA LEU A 78 -2.92 -5.90 -1.25
C LEU A 78 -3.32 -7.12 -0.41
N ALA A 79 -2.50 -7.53 0.55
CA ALA A 79 -2.83 -8.63 1.46
C ALA A 79 -4.04 -8.27 2.36
N GLY A 80 -4.08 -7.04 2.88
CA GLY A 80 -5.21 -6.55 3.67
C GLY A 80 -6.50 -6.44 2.85
N ILE A 81 -6.41 -5.89 1.64
CA ILE A 81 -7.52 -5.83 0.68
C ILE A 81 -8.00 -7.24 0.33
N GLY A 82 -7.08 -8.15 0.01
CA GLY A 82 -7.39 -9.53 -0.34
C GLY A 82 -8.16 -10.25 0.76
N LEU A 83 -7.71 -10.14 2.02
CA LEU A 83 -8.44 -10.70 3.15
C LEU A 83 -9.82 -10.06 3.34
N ALA A 84 -9.96 -8.76 3.05
CA ALA A 84 -11.25 -8.08 3.13
C ALA A 84 -12.25 -8.50 2.04
N LEU A 85 -11.78 -9.06 0.91
CA LEU A 85 -12.64 -9.46 -0.21
C LEU A 85 -13.22 -10.88 -0.07
N ILE A 86 -12.66 -11.71 0.80
CA ILE A 86 -13.12 -13.06 1.13
C ILE A 86 -14.16 -12.98 2.26
#